data_AF-N6X564-F1
#
_entry.id   AF-N6X564-F1
#
_cell.length_a   1.000
_cell.length_b   1.000
_cell.length_c   1.000
_cell.angle_alpha   90.00
_cell.angle_beta   90.00
_cell.angle_gamma   90.00
#
_symmetry.space_group_name_H-M   'P 1'
#
loop_
_entity.id
_entity.type
_entity.pdbx_description
1 polymer ?
#
loop_
_entity_poly.entity_id
_entity_poly.type
_entity_poly.pdbx_seq_one_letter_code
_entity_poly.pdbx_strand_id
1 'polypeptide(L)'
;MATKSRNDVTRRAEFTAFLTWITSCDPQQAFAPSARTFLRKIAWYWRVSVPHSATTGEVHEVIMLDGTYLSSWYLLIAYNTSHVLS
;
A
#
# COMPACT_ATOMS: atom_id res chain seq x y z
N MET A 1 -23.84 11.51 22.05
CA MET A 1 -22.53 11.00 22.51
C MET A 1 -22.41 9.55 22.04
N ALA A 2 -21.43 9.22 21.19
CA ALA A 2 -21.23 7.85 20.71
C ALA A 2 -20.07 7.21 21.48
N THR A 3 -20.36 6.14 22.24
CA THR A 3 -19.36 5.36 22.97
C THR A 3 -18.56 4.54 21.97
N LYS A 4 -17.26 4.85 21.78
CA LYS A 4 -16.37 4.03 20.95
C LYS A 4 -16.24 2.64 21.55
N SER A 5 -16.53 1.62 20.75
CA SER A 5 -16.30 0.24 21.15
C SER A 5 -14.81 -0.02 21.30
N ARG A 6 -14.42 -0.86 22.26
CA ARG A 6 -13.01 -1.29 22.43
C ARG A 6 -12.40 -1.82 21.13
N ASN A 7 -13.22 -2.47 20.30
CA ASN A 7 -12.80 -2.98 19.00
C ASN A 7 -12.41 -1.88 18.01
N ASP A 8 -13.08 -0.73 18.02
CA ASP A 8 -12.77 0.38 17.12
C ASP A 8 -11.43 1.03 17.49
N VAL A 9 -11.15 1.12 18.79
CA VAL A 9 -9.87 1.63 19.29
C VAL A 9 -8.72 0.71 18.90
N THR A 10 -8.90 -0.61 19.05
CA THR A 10 -7.91 -1.61 18.64
C THR A 10 -7.67 -1.57 17.14
N ARG A 11 -8.72 -1.55 16.31
CA ARG A 11 -8.59 -1.48 14.85
C ARG A 11 -7.88 -0.23 14.39
N ARG A 12 -8.18 0.93 15.00
CA ARG A 12 -7.48 2.18 14.70
C ARG A 12 -5.99 2.08 15.01
N ALA A 13 -5.63 1.54 16.17
CA ALA A 13 -4.23 1.37 16.55
C ALA A 13 -3.48 0.42 15.60
N GLU A 14 -4.11 -0.69 15.20
CA GLU A 14 -3.54 -1.62 14.22
C GLU A 14 -3.36 -0.97 12.84
N PHE A 15 -4.30 -0.12 12.41
CA PHE A 15 -4.17 0.62 11.16
C PHE A 15 -3.03 1.64 11.21
N THR A 16 -2.92 2.38 12.31
CA THR A 16 -1.82 3.33 12.51
C THR A 16 -0.47 2.62 12.50
N ALA A 17 -0.34 1.48 13.18
CA ALA A 17 0.89 0.68 13.16
C ALA A 17 1.23 0.17 11.76
N PHE A 18 0.23 -0.25 10.96
CA PHE A 18 0.42 -0.62 9.57
C PHE A 18 0.96 0.54 8.71
N LEU A 19 0.34 1.72 8.82
CA LEU A 19 0.77 2.91 8.07
C LEU A 19 2.19 3.34 8.46
N THR A 20 2.49 3.39 9.76
CA THR A 20 3.84 3.72 10.22
C THR A 20 4.87 2.73 9.70
N TRP A 21 4.56 1.43 9.70
CA TRP A 21 5.47 0.42 9.18
C TRP A 21 5.74 0.57 7.68
N ILE A 22 4.70 0.74 6.84
CA ILE A 22 4.89 0.82 5.38
C ILE A 22 5.58 2.11 4.92
N THR A 23 5.52 3.18 5.72
CA THR A 23 6.16 4.46 5.41
C THR A 23 7.47 4.70 6.16
N SER A 24 7.97 3.73 6.92
CA SER A 24 9.24 3.84 7.67
C SER A 24 10.23 2.76 7.25
N CYS A 25 11.44 2.83 7.80
CA CYS A 25 12.45 1.77 7.67
C CYS A 25 12.45 0.82 8.88
N ASP A 26 11.44 0.89 9.75
CA ASP A 26 11.42 0.12 10.99
C ASP A 26 11.12 -1.37 10.73
N PRO A 27 11.79 -2.29 11.44
CA PRO A 27 11.51 -3.71 11.31
C PRO A 27 10.13 -4.07 11.87
N GLN A 28 9.51 -5.12 11.33
CA GLN A 28 8.18 -5.60 11.75
C GLN A 28 8.07 -5.92 13.26
N GLN A 29 9.20 -6.28 13.88
CA GLN A 29 9.30 -6.61 15.31
C GLN A 29 9.12 -5.38 16.22
N ALA A 30 9.28 -4.16 15.67
CA ALA A 30 9.00 -2.93 16.40
C ALA A 30 7.49 -2.73 16.67
N PHE A 31 6.62 -3.44 15.94
CA PHE A 31 5.16 -3.25 15.97
C PHE A 31 4.39 -4.40 16.62
N ALA A 32 5.05 -5.52 16.96
CA ALA A 32 4.45 -6.64 17.71
C ALA A 32 5.55 -7.53 18.31
N PRO A 33 5.21 -8.41 19.29
CA PRO A 33 6.17 -9.34 19.90
C PRO A 33 6.91 -10.26 18.91
N SER A 34 6.37 -10.44 17.71
CA SER A 34 7.09 -11.07 16.61
C SER A 34 6.62 -10.55 15.26
N ALA A 35 7.52 -10.55 14.29
CA ALA A 35 7.22 -10.22 12.90
C ALA A 35 5.99 -10.99 12.36
N ARG A 36 5.92 -12.30 12.61
CA ARG A 36 4.79 -13.15 12.23
C ARG A 36 3.47 -12.71 12.85
N THR A 37 3.49 -12.23 14.09
CA THR A 37 2.28 -11.72 14.77
C THR A 37 1.79 -10.43 14.13
N PHE A 38 2.71 -9.52 13.84
CA PHE A 38 2.39 -8.28 13.14
C PHE A 38 1.82 -8.54 11.75
N LEU A 39 2.50 -9.36 10.93
CA LEU A 39 2.04 -9.73 9.59
C LEU A 39 0.64 -10.32 9.57
N ARG A 40 0.31 -11.20 10.54
CA ARG A 40 -1.04 -11.77 10.65
C ARG A 40 -2.10 -10.69 10.92
N LYS A 41 -1.79 -9.70 11.76
CA LYS A 41 -2.72 -8.60 12.08
C LYS A 41 -2.96 -7.69 10.89
N ILE A 42 -1.92 -7.41 10.09
CA ILE A 42 -2.03 -6.48 8.95
C ILE A 42 -2.45 -7.13 7.64
N ALA A 43 -2.49 -8.47 7.56
CA ALA A 43 -2.74 -9.21 6.32
C ALA A 43 -4.03 -8.80 5.60
N TRP A 44 -5.04 -8.34 6.32
CA TRP A 44 -6.31 -7.92 5.72
C TRP A 44 -6.25 -6.53 5.08
N TYR A 45 -5.33 -5.63 5.49
CA TYR A 45 -5.17 -4.32 4.86
C TYR A 45 -4.66 -4.42 3.42
N TRP A 46 -4.04 -5.55 3.07
CA TRP A 46 -3.63 -5.85 1.70
C TRP A 46 -4.78 -6.32 0.81
N ARG A 47 -5.95 -6.63 1.36
CA ARG A 47 -7.13 -7.07 0.61
C ARG A 47 -7.91 -5.88 0.04
N VAL A 48 -7.20 -4.94 -0.58
CA VAL A 48 -7.82 -3.85 -1.32
C VAL A 48 -8.29 -4.42 -2.64
N SER A 49 -9.59 -4.33 -2.91
CA SER A 49 -10.13 -4.62 -4.23
C SER A 49 -9.60 -3.56 -5.21
N VAL A 50 -8.61 -3.93 -6.01
CA VAL A 50 -8.16 -3.09 -7.12
C VAL A 50 -9.29 -3.08 -8.15
N PRO A 51 -9.80 -1.91 -8.58
CA PRO A 51 -10.75 -1.85 -9.67
C PRO A 51 -10.08 -2.51 -10.88
N HIS A 52 -10.76 -3.50 -11.47
CA HIS A 52 -10.29 -4.11 -12.70
C HIS A 52 -10.32 -3.01 -13.78
N SER A 53 -9.15 -2.51 -14.17
CA SER A 53 -9.07 -1.64 -15.34
C SER A 53 -9.62 -2.43 -16.52
N ALA A 54 -10.45 -1.80 -17.34
CA ALA A 54 -10.92 -2.44 -18.56
C ALA A 54 -9.69 -2.88 -19.36
N THR A 55 -9.57 -4.17 -19.66
CA THR A 55 -8.46 -4.69 -20.46
C THR A 55 -8.44 -3.97 -21.79
N THR A 56 -7.47 -3.07 -21.98
CA THR A 56 -7.31 -2.26 -23.20
C THR A 56 -6.92 -3.11 -24.42
N GLY A 57 -6.70 -4.42 -24.24
CA GLY A 57 -6.23 -5.34 -25.27
C GLY A 57 -4.73 -5.30 -25.51
N GLU A 58 -4.03 -4.31 -24.93
CA GLU A 58 -2.58 -4.20 -25.02
C GLU A 58 -1.90 -4.98 -23.89
N VAL A 59 -1.17 -6.03 -24.27
CA VAL A 59 -0.29 -6.79 -23.37
C VAL A 59 1.13 -6.30 -23.62
N HIS A 60 1.69 -5.56 -22.67
CA HIS A 60 3.10 -5.18 -22.69
C HIS A 60 3.91 -6.19 -21.88
N GLU A 61 4.86 -6.86 -22.55
CA GLU A 61 5.75 -7.86 -21.94
C GLU A 61 6.61 -7.25 -20.82
N VAL A 62 6.97 -5.97 -20.97
CA VAL A 62 7.73 -5.19 -19.98
C VAL A 62 7.12 -3.81 -19.88
N ILE A 63 6.81 -3.38 -18.65
CA ILE A 63 6.44 -2.01 -18.30
C ILE A 63 7.53 -1.47 -17.40
N MET A 64 8.14 -0.35 -17.80
CA MET A 64 9.12 0.34 -16.98
C MET A 64 8.41 1.47 -16.23
N LEU A 65 8.59 1.50 -14.91
CA LEU A 65 8.06 2.55 -14.04
C LEU A 65 9.18 3.52 -13.70
N ASP A 66 9.05 4.76 -14.14
CA ASP A 66 9.91 5.84 -13.68
C ASP A 66 9.14 6.77 -12.73
N GLY A 67 9.76 7.10 -11.60
CA GLY A 67 9.16 7.87 -10.52
C GLY A 67 9.99 9.13 -10.27
N THR A 68 9.49 10.29 -10.72
CA THR A 68 10.14 11.57 -10.46
C THR A 68 9.46 12.28 -9.30
N TYR A 69 10.22 12.61 -8.26
CA TYR A 69 9.74 13.44 -7.16
C TYR A 69 9.72 14.92 -7.58
N LEU A 70 8.54 15.51 -7.61
CA LEU A 70 8.32 16.91 -7.95
C LEU A 70 7.82 17.66 -6.72
N SER A 71 8.75 18.11 -5.88
CA SER A 71 8.55 19.00 -4.71
C SER A 71 7.49 18.59 -3.67
N SER A 72 6.24 18.36 -4.06
CA SER A 72 5.11 17.95 -3.23
C SER A 72 4.33 16.74 -3.78
N TRP A 73 4.66 16.23 -4.97
CA TRP A 73 3.96 15.11 -5.59
C TRP A 73 4.93 14.17 -6.31
N TYR A 74 4.46 12.94 -6.56
CA TYR A 74 5.21 11.94 -7.32
C TYR A 74 4.59 11.85 -8.71
N LEU A 75 5.42 12.07 -9.73
CA LEU A 75 5.07 11.78 -11.11
C LEU A 75 5.47 10.33 -11.39
N LEU A 76 4.49 9.46 -11.62
CA LEU A 76 4.71 8.09 -12.07
C LEU A 76 4.42 8.02 -13.56
N ILE A 77 5.42 7.64 -14.36
CA ILE A 77 5.27 7.40 -15.79
C ILE A 77 5.50 5.91 -16.03
N ALA A 78 4.48 5.26 -16.59
CA ALA A 78 4.61 3.91 -17.13
C ALA A 78 4.89 4.01 -18.63
N TYR A 79 5.90 3.34 -19.13
CA TYR A 79 6.20 3.30 -20.56
C TYR A 79 6.70 1.92 -21.00
N ASN A 80 6.49 1.60 -22.27
CA ASN A 80 7.07 0.44 -22.94
C ASN A 80 8.20 0.90 -23.88
N THR A 81 8.79 -0.01 -24.66
CA THR A 81 9.89 0.31 -25.58
C THR A 81 9.54 1.29 -26.70
N SER A 82 8.25 1.53 -26.95
CA SER A 82 7.77 2.39 -28.04
C SER A 82 7.09 3.66 -27.54
N HIS A 83 6.24 3.59 -26.52
CA HIS A 83 5.33 4.68 -26.11
C HIS A 83 5.10 4.73 -24.59
N VAL A 84 4.68 5.89 -24.12
CA VAL A 84 4.16 6.11 -22.75
C VAL A 84 2.75 5.53 -22.67
N LEU A 85 2.46 4.82 -21.58
CA LEU A 85 1.17 4.22 -21.29
C LEU A 85 0.30 5.22 -20.52
N SER A 86 -0.96 5.39 -20.94
CA SER A 86 -1.95 6.30 -20.34
C SER A 86 -3.06 5.54 -19.63
#